data_AF-A0A944UWL8-F1
#
_entry.id   AF-A0A944UWL8-F1
#
_cell.length_a   1.000
_cell.length_b   1.000
_cell.length_c   1.000
_cell.angle_alpha   90.00
_cell.angle_beta   90.00
_cell.angle_gamma   90.00
#
_symmetry.space_group_name_H-M   'P 1'
#
loop_
_entity.id
_entity.type
_entity.pdbx_description
1 polymer ?
#
loop_
_entity_poly.entity_id
_entity_poly.type
_entity_poly.pdbx_seq_one_letter_code
_entity_poly.pdbx_strand_id
1 'polypeptide(L)' 'MLEFEKSVLEVLRQPLEDGTITINRVNASYTYPAQFIMVGAMNPCPCGYLSDPDRDCLCSHRQVENYRSRLS' A
#
# COMPACT_ATOMS: atom_id res chain seq x y z
N MET A 1 -1.50 -4.05 -1.54
CA MET A 1 -1.15 -2.76 -0.91
C MET A 1 -1.32 -2.86 0.60
N LEU A 2 -2.49 -3.27 1.08
CA LEU A 2 -2.79 -3.46 2.50
C LEU A 2 -1.99 -4.55 3.21
N GLU A 3 -1.27 -5.36 2.43
CA GLU A 3 -0.35 -6.42 2.85
C GLU A 3 1.03 -5.87 3.23
N PHE A 4 1.37 -4.65 2.83
CA PHE A 4 2.63 -3.99 3.19
C PHE A 4 2.46 -3.16 4.47
N GLU A 5 3.55 -3.01 5.23
CA GLU A 5 3.55 -2.14 6.41
C GLU A 5 3.25 -0.69 6.01
N LYS A 6 2.44 0.00 6.82
CA LYS A 6 2.04 1.40 6.55
C LYS A 6 3.26 2.30 6.36
N SER A 7 4.29 2.13 7.20
CA SER A 7 5.57 2.86 7.11
C SER A 7 6.23 2.76 5.73
N VAL A 8 6.19 1.59 5.09
CA VAL A 8 6.78 1.36 3.77
C VAL A 8 5.98 2.09 2.69
N LEU A 9 4.66 2.09 2.78
CA LEU A 9 3.79 2.79 1.83
C LEU A 9 3.91 4.31 1.96
N GLU A 10 4.03 4.83 3.19
CA GLU A 10 4.22 6.27 3.43
C GLU A 10 5.52 6.79 2.81
N VAL A 11 6.58 5.97 2.78
CA VAL A 11 7.85 6.35 2.12
C VAL A 11 7.66 6.54 0.60
N LEU A 12 6.69 5.86 -0.01
CA LEU A 12 6.37 6.04 -1.44
C LEU A 12 5.62 7.35 -1.73
N ARG A 13 5.04 8.01 -0.73
CA ARG A 13 4.25 9.24 -0.91
C ARG A 13 5.11 10.35 -1.51
N GLN A 14 6.31 10.58 -0.97
CA GLN A 14 7.19 11.63 -1.45
C GLN A 14 7.66 11.39 -2.90
N PRO A 15 8.19 10.21 -3.29
CA PRO A 15 8.54 9.93 -4.69
C PRO A 15 7.37 10.09 -5.67
N LEU A 16 6.16 9.71 -5.28
CA LEU A 16 4.97 9.83 -6.13
C LEU A 16 4.49 11.27 -6.29
N GLU A 17 4.65 12.11 -5.26
CA GLU A 17 4.28 13.53 -5.28
C GLU A 17 5.35 14.39 -5.96
N ASP A 18 6.62 14.23 -5.58
CA ASP A 18 7.72 15.09 -5.99
C ASP A 18 8.44 14.59 -7.26
N GLY A 19 8.24 13.31 -7.63
CA GLY A 19 8.97 12.68 -8.72
C GLY A 19 10.47 12.53 -8.46
N THR A 20 10.91 12.67 -7.22
CA THR A 20 12.31 12.54 -6.79
C THR A 20 12.40 11.87 -5.42
N ILE A 21 13.55 11.28 -5.11
CA ILE A 21 13.82 10.69 -3.80
C ILE A 21 15.16 11.18 -3.26
N THR A 22 15.20 11.52 -1.98
CA THR A 22 16.41 11.98 -1.29
C THR A 22 16.88 10.93 -0.28
N ILE A 23 18.13 10.49 -0.41
CA ILE A 23 18.77 9.50 0.45
C ILE A 23 19.80 10.20 1.34
N ASN A 24 19.48 10.31 2.62
CA ASN A 24 20.40 10.85 3.64
C ASN A 24 21.29 9.74 4.22
N ARG A 25 22.61 9.94 4.15
CA ARG A 25 23.64 9.10 4.77
C ARG A 25 24.46 9.97 5.72
N VAL A 26 25.18 9.35 6.66
CA VAL A 26 25.94 10.04 7.72
C VAL A 26 26.83 11.17 7.17
N ASN A 27 27.42 11.00 5.99
CA ASN A 27 28.36 11.97 5.41
C ASN A 27 27.85 12.68 4.16
N ALA A 28 26.63 12.41 3.68
CA ALA A 28 26.14 12.96 2.42
C ALA A 28 24.62 12.83 2.24
N SER A 29 24.06 13.70 1.41
CA SER A 29 22.68 13.62 0.92
C SER A 29 22.69 13.53 -0.61
N TYR A 30 21.91 12.62 -1.16
CA TYR A 30 21.83 12.40 -2.61
C TYR A 30 20.37 12.43 -3.05
N THR A 31 20.08 13.16 -4.13
CA THR A 31 18.73 13.23 -4.72
C THR A 31 18.73 12.59 -6.10
N TYR A 32 17.78 11.68 -6.34
CA TYR A 32 17.62 10.95 -7.59
C TYR A 32 16.23 11.16 -8.20
N PRO A 33 16.09 11.11 -9.53
CA PRO A 33 14.77 11.12 -10.17
C PRO A 33 14.00 9.84 -9.84
N ALA A 34 12.70 9.97 -9.62
CA ALA A 34 11.78 8.90 -9.23
C ALA A 34 10.40 9.07 -9.88
N GLN A 35 10.35 9.46 -11.17
CA GLN A 35 9.10 9.54 -11.92
C GLN A 35 8.72 8.16 -12.45
N PHE A 36 7.76 7.50 -11.79
CA PHE A 36 7.25 6.19 -12.19
C PHE A 36 5.73 6.10 -12.01
N ILE A 37 5.11 5.13 -12.68
CA ILE A 37 3.70 4.80 -12.49
C ILE A 37 3.60 3.68 -11.45
N MET A 38 2.86 3.91 -10.38
CA MET A 38 2.55 2.88 -9.39
C MET A 38 1.23 2.20 -9.76
N VAL A 39 1.27 0.88 -9.96
CA VAL A 39 0.09 0.04 -10.13
C VAL A 39 -0.04 -0.84 -8.89
N GLY A 40 -1.17 -0.74 -8.19
CA GLY A 40 -1.43 -1.48 -6.97
C GLY A 40 -2.65 -2.38 -7.09
N ALA A 41 -2.60 -3.54 -6.45
CA ALA A 41 -3.75 -4.39 -6.19
C ALA A 41 -3.86 -4.64 -4.67
N MET A 42 -5.07 -4.97 -4.23
CA MET A 42 -5.37 -5.36 -2.86
C MET A 42 -6.47 -6.39 -2.86
N ASN A 43 -6.48 -7.25 -1.84
CA ASN A 43 -7.59 -8.17 -1.66
C ASN A 43 -8.88 -7.39 -1.29
N PRO A 44 -10.08 -7.91 -1.58
CA PRO A 44 -11.34 -7.25 -1.21
C PRO A 44 -11.66 -7.37 0.29
N CYS A 45 -11.03 -8.33 0.97
CA CYS A 45 -11.10 -8.62 2.42
C CYS A 45 -9.86 -9.45 2.84
N PRO A 46 -9.65 -9.74 4.14
CA PRO A 46 -8.52 -10.55 4.60
C PRO A 46 -8.41 -11.95 3.98
N CYS A 47 -9.54 -12.61 3.67
CA CYS A 47 -9.53 -13.95 3.08
C CYS A 47 -9.51 -13.95 1.54
N GLY A 48 -9.71 -12.80 0.89
CA GLY A 48 -9.69 -12.65 -0.57
C GLY A 48 -11.01 -12.93 -1.30
N TYR A 49 -12.01 -13.56 -0.68
CA TYR A 49 -13.18 -14.11 -1.39
C TYR A 49 -14.47 -13.29 -1.28
N LEU A 50 -14.43 -12.04 -0.78
CA LEU A 50 -15.65 -11.24 -0.54
C LEU A 50 -16.53 -11.02 -1.78
N SER A 51 -15.98 -11.18 -2.97
CA SER A 51 -16.66 -11.02 -4.26
C SER A 51 -16.42 -12.20 -5.21
N ASP A 52 -16.02 -13.35 -4.67
CA ASP A 52 -15.77 -14.56 -5.44
C ASP A 52 -17.09 -15.32 -5.68
N PRO A 53 -17.46 -15.66 -6.93
CA PRO A 53 -18.70 -16.37 -7.23
C PRO A 53 -18.64 -17.87 -6.90
N ASP A 54 -17.45 -18.45 -6.80
CA ASP A 54 -17.21 -19.88 -6.60
C ASP A 54 -16.81 -20.22 -5.15
N ARG A 55 -16.40 -19.22 -4.35
CA ARG A 55 -15.94 -19.40 -2.96
C ARG A 55 -16.61 -18.44 -1.99
N ASP A 56 -17.16 -19.01 -0.92
CA ASP A 56 -17.75 -18.22 0.16
C ASP A 56 -16.68 -17.47 0.99
N CYS A 57 -16.98 -16.20 1.28
CA CYS A 57 -16.20 -15.39 2.20
C CYS A 57 -16.56 -15.71 3.65
N LEU A 58 -15.56 -16.09 4.45
CA LEU A 58 -15.72 -16.38 5.89
C LEU A 58 -15.47 -15.16 6.80
N CYS A 59 -15.18 -13.99 6.24
CA CYS A 59 -14.96 -12.78 7.03
C CYS A 59 -16.28 -12.19 7.53
N SER A 60 -16.34 -11.84 8.82
CA SER A 60 -17.41 -11.00 9.36
C SER A 60 -17.37 -9.58 8.76
N HIS A 61 -18.52 -8.90 8.79
CA HIS A 61 -18.62 -7.51 8.34
C HIS A 61 -17.57 -6.59 8.99
N ARG A 62 -17.38 -6.72 10.31
CA ARG A 62 -16.39 -5.96 11.07
C ARG A 62 -14.95 -6.25 10.63
N GLN A 63 -14.62 -7.49 10.27
CA GLN A 63 -13.29 -7.83 9.75
C GLN A 63 -13.04 -7.19 8.38
N VAL A 64 -14.06 -7.14 7.52
CA VAL A 64 -13.98 -6.47 6.22
C VAL A 64 -13.76 -4.96 6.39
N GLU A 65 -14.55 -4.32 7.25
CA GLU A 65 -14.42 -2.88 7.55
C GLU A 65 -13.04 -2.55 8.10
N ASN A 66 -12.57 -3.30 9.11
CA ASN A 66 -11.25 -3.11 9.71
C ASN A 66 -10.10 -3.34 8.73
N TYR A 67 -10.27 -4.21 7.74
CA TYR A 67 -9.25 -4.44 6.72
C TYR A 67 -9.20 -3.27 5.72
N ARG A 68 -10.37 -2.80 5.26
CA ARG A 68 -10.47 -1.66 4.34
C ARG A 68 -10.04 -0.34 4.97
N SER A 69 -10.28 -0.16 6.27
CA SER A 69 -9.86 1.05 6.98
C SER A 69 -8.34 1.23 7.05
N ARG A 70 -7.54 0.20 6.75
CA ARG A 70 -6.08 0.31 6.65
C ARG A 70 -5.60 1.11 5.44
N LEU A 71 -6.47 1.38 4.46
CA LEU A 71 -6.18 2.26 3.32
C LEU A 71 -6.19 3.74 3.70
N SER A 72 -6.79 4.09 4.84
CA SER A 72 -7.06 5.47 5.28
C SER A 72 -6.01 6.02 6.25
#